data_AF-A0A6L8EKY3-F1
#
_entry.id   AF-A0A6L8EKY3-F1
#
_cell.length_a   1.000
_cell.length_b   1.000
_cell.length_c   1.000
_cell.angle_alpha   90.00
_cell.angle_beta   90.00
_cell.angle_gamma   90.00
#
_symmetry.space_group_name_H-M   'P 1'
#
loop_
_entity.id
_entity.type
_entity.pdbx_description
1 polymer ?
#
loop_
_entity_poly.entity_id
_entity_poly.type
_entity_poly.pdbx_seq_one_letter_code
_entity_poly.pdbx_strand_id
1 'polypeptide(L)'
;MPALDDFFVPKTDEVKQGFILQAELLAEAGAELIIAEMMREVNVAGMIIPAARATGIPVWTGFSASMNDAGSLTNYESPVRDDETVPFRPMAEDVLEMGCDAAGVMHTSVHNTGPALTELSELWDGPMFAYAESGHFVPPNWKFEDIIAPLDYLGYVRQWMEQGVQIVGGCCGMGPEHIRVLNENLAVWDEALLRRLVRAGIVL
;
A
#
# COMPACT_ATOMS: atom_id res chain seq x y z
N MET A 1 12.12 -0.99 29.89
CA MET A 1 11.66 -0.91 28.50
C MET A 1 12.63 0.02 27.80
N PRO A 2 13.24 -0.37 26.66
CA PRO A 2 14.04 0.59 25.90
C PRO A 2 13.15 1.78 25.51
N ALA A 3 13.76 2.96 25.41
CA ALA A 3 13.06 4.15 24.96
C ALA A 3 12.55 3.93 23.52
N LEU A 4 11.42 4.53 23.17
CA LEU A 4 10.81 4.47 21.83
C LEU A 4 11.73 5.06 20.73
N ASP A 5 12.87 5.60 21.11
CA ASP A 5 13.86 6.26 20.25
C ASP A 5 14.75 5.24 19.49
N ASP A 6 14.69 3.95 19.84
CA ASP A 6 15.49 2.87 19.22
C ASP A 6 14.88 2.27 17.94
N PHE A 7 13.75 2.80 17.44
CA PHE A 7 13.14 2.35 16.17
C PHE A 7 13.82 2.96 14.93
N PHE A 8 15.13 3.18 14.96
CA PHE A 8 15.89 3.31 13.71
C PHE A 8 15.88 1.91 13.09
N VAL A 9 15.23 1.67 11.95
CA VAL A 9 15.37 0.39 11.24
C VAL A 9 16.84 0.30 10.86
N PRO A 10 17.67 -0.52 11.55
CA PRO A 10 19.08 -0.52 11.26
C PRO A 10 19.26 -1.01 9.83
N LYS A 11 20.03 -0.30 8.99
CA LYS A 11 20.41 -0.80 7.66
C LYS A 11 21.48 -1.89 7.79
N THR A 12 21.25 -2.84 8.68
CA THR A 12 22.15 -3.94 8.96
C THR A 12 21.77 -5.13 8.10
N ASP A 13 22.76 -5.98 7.80
CA ASP A 13 22.51 -7.27 7.15
C ASP A 13 21.47 -8.10 7.93
N GLU A 14 21.35 -7.90 9.24
CA GLU A 14 20.36 -8.55 10.10
C GLU A 14 18.92 -8.17 9.73
N VAL A 15 18.62 -6.89 9.48
CA VAL A 15 17.27 -6.46 9.05
C VAL A 15 16.94 -7.03 7.68
N LYS A 16 17.89 -6.95 6.74
CA LYS A 16 17.71 -7.52 5.41
C LYS A 16 17.44 -9.03 5.48
N GLN A 17 18.19 -9.76 6.32
CA GLN A 17 17.98 -11.18 6.54
C GLN A 17 16.61 -11.48 7.17
N GLY A 18 16.12 -10.58 8.04
CA GLY A 18 14.76 -10.65 8.60
C GLY A 18 13.68 -10.59 7.51
N PHE A 19 13.79 -9.68 6.55
CA PHE A 19 12.83 -9.59 5.44
C PHE A 19 12.89 -10.80 4.51
N ILE A 20 14.09 -11.33 4.23
CA ILE A 20 14.25 -12.56 3.45
C ILE A 20 13.53 -13.73 4.15
N LEU A 21 13.84 -13.94 5.43
CA LEU A 21 13.23 -15.02 6.21
C LEU A 21 11.70 -14.86 6.28
N GLN A 22 11.20 -13.65 6.49
CA GLN A 22 9.77 -13.39 6.54
C GLN A 22 9.08 -13.72 5.20
N ALA A 23 9.66 -13.29 4.08
CA ALA A 23 9.11 -13.56 2.76
C ALA A 23 9.10 -15.08 2.45
N GLU A 24 10.18 -15.78 2.76
CA GLU A 24 10.29 -17.24 2.61
C GLU A 24 9.23 -17.97 3.45
N LEU A 25 9.09 -17.61 4.73
CA LEU A 25 8.10 -18.23 5.62
C LEU A 25 6.66 -18.00 5.13
N LEU A 26 6.34 -16.82 4.61
CA LEU A 26 5.02 -16.54 4.04
C LEU A 26 4.76 -17.43 2.82
N ALA A 27 5.72 -17.51 1.90
CA ALA A 27 5.61 -18.34 0.69
C ALA A 27 5.52 -19.84 1.02
N GLU A 28 6.32 -20.33 1.98
CA GLU A 28 6.29 -21.72 2.46
C GLU A 28 4.98 -22.07 3.17
N ALA A 29 4.39 -21.10 3.89
CA ALA A 29 3.08 -21.25 4.51
C ALA A 29 1.92 -21.28 3.50
N GLY A 30 2.21 -21.05 2.21
CA GLY A 30 1.24 -21.13 1.13
C GLY A 30 0.66 -19.80 0.69
N ALA A 31 1.28 -18.66 1.06
CA ALA A 31 0.89 -17.38 0.49
C ALA A 31 0.99 -17.41 -1.05
N GLU A 32 -0.01 -16.84 -1.70
CA GLU A 32 -0.12 -16.80 -3.17
C GLU A 32 0.30 -15.44 -3.75
N LEU A 33 0.53 -14.47 -2.87
CA LEU A 33 0.87 -13.08 -3.15
C LEU A 33 1.57 -12.52 -1.91
N ILE A 34 2.57 -11.67 -2.10
CA ILE A 34 3.11 -10.80 -1.06
C ILE A 34 2.81 -9.35 -1.43
N ILE A 35 2.17 -8.62 -0.52
CA ILE A 35 1.99 -7.17 -0.65
C ILE A 35 3.04 -6.48 0.21
N ALA A 36 3.95 -5.74 -0.41
CA ALA A 36 4.90 -4.85 0.26
C ALA A 36 4.16 -3.56 0.65
N GLU A 37 3.53 -3.58 1.83
CA GLU A 37 2.77 -2.45 2.34
C GLU A 37 3.65 -1.33 2.90
N MET A 38 3.18 -0.08 2.77
CA MET A 38 3.83 1.13 3.28
C MET A 38 5.25 1.39 2.75
N MET A 39 5.45 1.26 1.44
CA MET A 39 6.65 1.75 0.77
C MET A 39 6.63 3.28 0.73
N ARG A 40 7.39 3.87 1.65
CA ARG A 40 7.53 5.32 1.86
C ARG A 40 9.00 5.78 1.90
N GLU A 41 9.93 4.83 1.82
CA GLU A 41 11.37 5.05 1.84
C GLU A 41 12.06 4.07 0.87
N VAL A 42 12.83 4.60 -0.09
CA VAL A 42 13.56 3.80 -1.09
C VAL A 42 14.49 2.78 -0.43
N ASN A 43 15.13 3.15 0.67
CA ASN A 43 16.07 2.27 1.38
C ASN A 43 15.39 1.03 1.95
N VAL A 44 14.19 1.19 2.53
CA VAL A 44 13.44 0.08 3.14
C VAL A 44 12.83 -0.79 2.05
N ALA A 45 12.25 -0.16 1.01
CA ALA A 45 11.74 -0.85 -0.16
C ALA A 45 12.83 -1.71 -0.84
N GLY A 46 14.06 -1.19 -0.91
CA GLY A 46 15.23 -1.89 -1.47
C GLY A 46 15.68 -3.13 -0.69
N MET A 47 15.16 -3.35 0.52
CA MET A 47 15.34 -4.60 1.27
C MET A 47 14.13 -5.53 1.12
N ILE A 48 12.91 -4.98 1.19
CA ILE A 48 11.66 -5.74 1.19
C ILE A 48 11.34 -6.31 -0.19
N ILE A 49 11.35 -5.48 -1.23
CA ILE A 49 10.90 -5.88 -2.57
C ILE A 49 11.81 -6.99 -3.15
N PRO A 50 13.15 -6.88 -3.10
CA PRO A 50 14.01 -7.98 -3.57
C PRO A 50 13.82 -9.27 -2.78
N ALA A 51 13.62 -9.19 -1.46
CA ALA A 51 13.34 -10.36 -0.62
C ALA A 51 12.02 -11.03 -1.00
N ALA A 52 10.94 -10.26 -1.17
CA ALA A 52 9.64 -10.76 -1.62
C ALA A 52 9.75 -11.40 -3.01
N ARG A 53 10.41 -10.75 -3.96
CA ARG A 53 10.56 -11.26 -5.33
C ARG A 53 11.35 -12.56 -5.41
N ALA A 54 12.32 -12.77 -4.52
CA ALA A 54 13.14 -13.99 -4.49
C ALA A 54 12.32 -15.25 -4.21
N THR A 55 11.12 -15.12 -3.61
CA THR A 55 10.21 -16.24 -3.35
C THR A 55 9.55 -16.79 -4.62
N GLY A 56 9.52 -16.02 -5.71
CA GLY A 56 8.92 -16.40 -6.98
C GLY A 56 7.38 -16.37 -7.03
N ILE A 57 6.71 -15.91 -5.98
CA ILE A 57 5.27 -15.59 -6.02
C ILE A 57 5.07 -14.10 -6.37
N PRO A 58 3.89 -13.71 -6.90
CA PRO A 58 3.61 -12.32 -7.24
C PRO A 58 3.85 -11.36 -6.07
N VAL A 59 4.35 -10.16 -6.40
CA VAL A 59 4.63 -9.09 -5.44
C VAL A 59 3.88 -7.83 -5.83
N TRP A 60 3.03 -7.33 -4.93
CA TRP A 60 2.38 -6.03 -5.11
C TRP A 60 3.08 -4.98 -4.27
N THR A 61 3.33 -3.81 -4.85
CA THR A 61 4.01 -2.70 -4.17
C THR A 61 3.03 -1.62 -3.76
N GLY A 62 2.95 -1.38 -2.46
CA GLY A 62 2.03 -0.45 -1.84
C GLY A 62 2.69 0.83 -1.39
N PHE A 63 2.35 1.95 -2.01
CA PHE A 63 2.87 3.26 -1.66
C PHE A 63 1.99 3.97 -0.64
N SER A 64 2.61 4.74 0.25
CA SER A 64 1.91 5.61 1.19
C SER A 64 2.36 7.05 1.04
N ALA A 65 1.39 7.95 0.90
CA ALA A 65 1.62 9.35 0.62
C ALA A 65 0.99 10.25 1.68
N SER A 66 1.54 11.46 1.80
CA SER A 66 0.92 12.57 2.50
C SER A 66 0.86 13.79 1.58
N MET A 67 0.18 14.83 2.02
CA MET A 67 0.13 16.13 1.34
C MET A 67 0.71 17.17 2.29
N ASN A 68 1.72 17.91 1.84
CA ASN A 68 2.27 19.00 2.64
C ASN A 68 1.41 20.29 2.54
N ASP A 69 1.75 21.29 3.35
CA ASP A 69 1.03 22.59 3.38
C ASP A 69 1.06 23.35 2.04
N ALA A 70 2.02 23.04 1.16
CA ALA A 70 2.11 23.62 -0.17
C ALA A 70 1.21 22.90 -1.21
N GLY A 71 0.52 21.84 -0.81
CA GLY A 71 -0.32 21.03 -1.70
C GLY A 71 0.47 20.09 -2.60
N SER A 72 1.70 19.74 -2.23
CA SER A 72 2.51 18.74 -2.93
C SER A 72 2.49 17.41 -2.21
N LEU A 73 2.43 16.32 -2.99
CA LEU A 73 2.51 14.96 -2.45
C LEU A 73 3.93 14.63 -1.99
N THR A 74 4.01 14.01 -0.82
CA THR A 74 5.24 13.52 -0.19
C THR A 74 5.08 12.05 0.18
N ASN A 75 6.16 11.40 0.60
CA ASN A 75 6.03 10.18 1.37
C ASN A 75 5.14 10.42 2.60
N TYR A 76 4.44 9.37 3.03
CA TYR A 76 3.77 9.38 4.33
C TYR A 76 4.80 9.73 5.41
N GLU A 77 4.45 10.54 6.42
CA GLU A 77 5.30 10.87 7.56
C GLU A 77 4.83 10.11 8.80
N SER A 78 5.76 9.49 9.52
CA SER A 78 5.41 8.75 10.72
C SER A 78 5.14 9.73 11.86
N PRO A 79 4.02 9.57 12.60
CA PRO A 79 3.76 10.41 13.77
C PRO A 79 4.73 10.14 14.93
N VAL A 80 5.56 9.11 14.83
CA VAL A 80 6.47 8.65 15.90
C VAL A 80 7.93 8.59 15.47
N ARG A 81 8.26 8.87 14.20
CA ARG A 81 9.63 8.89 13.70
C ARG A 81 9.86 10.16 12.89
N ASP A 82 11.02 10.79 13.10
CA ASP A 82 11.48 11.91 12.29
C ASP A 82 12.02 11.35 10.96
N ASP A 83 11.11 11.12 10.03
CA ASP A 83 11.45 10.62 8.70
C ASP A 83 11.67 11.80 7.76
N GLU A 84 12.66 11.70 6.86
CA GLU A 84 12.89 12.73 5.85
C GLU A 84 11.67 12.86 4.93
N THR A 85 11.10 14.06 4.87
CA THR A 85 10.05 14.41 3.91
C THR A 85 10.65 14.47 2.51
N VAL A 86 10.27 13.54 1.65
CA VAL A 86 10.68 13.50 0.24
C VAL A 86 9.48 13.58 -0.69
N PRO A 87 9.63 14.16 -1.90
CA PRO A 87 8.55 14.17 -2.88
C PRO A 87 8.11 12.74 -3.24
N PHE A 88 6.80 12.53 -3.37
CA PHE A 88 6.23 11.20 -3.62
C PHE A 88 6.72 10.60 -4.95
N ARG A 89 6.59 11.35 -6.06
CA ARG A 89 6.89 10.86 -7.40
C ARG A 89 8.31 10.29 -7.59
N PRO A 90 9.40 11.01 -7.25
CA PRO A 90 10.76 10.43 -7.38
C PRO A 90 10.96 9.19 -6.52
N MET A 91 10.40 9.17 -5.30
CA MET A 91 10.46 8.00 -4.43
C MET A 91 9.70 6.80 -5.03
N ALA A 92 8.52 7.04 -5.59
CA ALA A 92 7.74 6.01 -6.27
C ALA A 92 8.46 5.47 -7.51
N GLU A 93 9.07 6.35 -8.31
CA GLU A 93 9.87 5.99 -9.49
C GLU A 93 11.03 5.05 -9.11
N ASP A 94 11.86 5.43 -8.13
CA ASP A 94 12.99 4.62 -7.66
C ASP A 94 12.56 3.25 -7.12
N VAL A 95 11.42 3.19 -6.43
CA VAL A 95 10.88 1.93 -5.86
C VAL A 95 10.30 1.04 -6.95
N LEU A 96 9.65 1.61 -7.97
CA LEU A 96 9.10 0.85 -9.10
C LEU A 96 10.20 0.16 -9.91
N GLU A 97 11.41 0.73 -9.99
CA GLU A 97 12.56 0.11 -10.66
C GLU A 97 12.95 -1.25 -10.03
N MET A 98 12.61 -1.49 -8.76
CA MET A 98 12.83 -2.77 -8.09
C MET A 98 11.90 -3.87 -8.62
N GLY A 99 10.82 -3.47 -9.29
CA GLY A 99 9.82 -4.27 -9.97
C GLY A 99 8.75 -4.86 -9.06
N CYS A 100 7.54 -4.95 -9.59
CA CYS A 100 6.36 -5.53 -8.97
C CYS A 100 5.40 -6.04 -10.05
N ASP A 101 4.38 -6.79 -9.65
CA ASP A 101 3.33 -7.30 -10.54
C ASP A 101 2.07 -6.42 -10.50
N ALA A 102 1.90 -5.63 -9.44
CA ALA A 102 0.92 -4.56 -9.31
C ALA A 102 1.45 -3.44 -8.39
N ALA A 103 1.01 -2.21 -8.62
CA ALA A 103 1.37 -1.05 -7.82
C ALA A 103 0.13 -0.31 -7.34
N GLY A 104 0.16 0.25 -6.14
CA GLY A 104 -1.04 0.87 -5.59
C GLY A 104 -0.78 1.82 -4.44
N VAL A 105 -1.83 2.49 -3.99
CA VAL A 105 -1.77 3.46 -2.88
C VAL A 105 -2.59 2.94 -1.69
N MET A 106 -1.97 2.95 -0.52
CA MET A 106 -2.56 2.50 0.75
C MET A 106 -2.09 3.33 1.93
N HIS A 107 -2.67 3.13 3.12
CA HIS A 107 -2.26 3.85 4.35
C HIS A 107 -2.09 5.36 4.11
N THR A 108 -2.99 5.89 3.29
CA THR A 108 -3.02 7.26 2.81
C THR A 108 -4.44 7.72 3.04
N SER A 109 -4.60 8.94 3.56
CA SER A 109 -5.92 9.54 3.73
C SER A 109 -6.71 9.44 2.43
N VAL A 110 -8.00 9.09 2.53
CA VAL A 110 -8.90 9.00 1.36
C VAL A 110 -8.84 10.21 0.43
N HIS A 111 -8.58 11.41 0.98
CA HIS A 111 -8.45 12.65 0.21
C HIS A 111 -7.14 12.74 -0.60
N ASN A 112 -6.07 12.09 -0.13
CA ASN A 112 -4.75 12.11 -0.77
C ASN A 112 -4.53 10.91 -1.70
N THR A 113 -5.32 9.85 -1.56
CA THR A 113 -5.22 8.64 -2.39
C THR A 113 -5.42 8.93 -3.88
N GLY A 114 -6.45 9.70 -4.25
CA GLY A 114 -6.71 10.03 -5.66
C GLY A 114 -5.57 10.82 -6.34
N PRO A 115 -5.06 11.91 -5.73
CA PRO A 115 -3.86 12.58 -6.20
C PRO A 115 -2.65 11.65 -6.34
N ALA A 116 -2.37 10.80 -5.35
CA ALA A 116 -1.23 9.88 -5.39
C ALA A 116 -1.38 8.82 -6.49
N LEU A 117 -2.59 8.31 -6.73
CA LEU A 117 -2.89 7.42 -7.85
C LEU A 117 -2.67 8.10 -9.21
N THR A 118 -2.94 9.41 -9.31
CA THR A 118 -2.67 10.15 -10.55
C THR A 118 -1.19 10.17 -10.85
N GLU A 119 -0.34 10.54 -9.88
CA GLU A 119 1.12 10.52 -10.06
C GLU A 119 1.64 9.10 -10.35
N LEU A 120 1.11 8.08 -9.65
CA LEU A 120 1.49 6.68 -9.86
C LEU A 120 1.12 6.17 -11.26
N SER A 121 -0.07 6.53 -11.77
CA SER A 121 -0.53 6.12 -13.11
C SER A 121 0.34 6.65 -14.25
N GLU A 122 1.09 7.72 -14.01
CA GLU A 122 2.05 8.25 -14.99
C GLU A 122 3.40 7.52 -14.96
N LEU A 123 3.67 6.71 -13.93
CA LEU A 123 4.91 5.94 -13.75
C LEU A 123 4.72 4.44 -14.01
N TRP A 124 3.48 3.95 -13.99
CA TRP A 124 3.16 2.52 -13.99
C TRP A 124 2.00 2.18 -14.94
N ASP A 125 2.29 1.35 -15.95
CA ASP A 125 1.31 0.87 -16.94
C ASP A 125 0.65 -0.47 -16.56
N GLY A 126 1.02 -1.05 -15.41
CA GLY A 126 0.52 -2.35 -14.98
C GLY A 126 -0.75 -2.25 -14.12
N PRO A 127 -1.18 -3.39 -13.53
CA PRO A 127 -2.35 -3.41 -12.67
C PRO A 127 -2.21 -2.50 -11.46
N MET A 128 -3.30 -1.78 -11.15
CA MET A 128 -3.33 -0.82 -10.05
C MET A 128 -4.32 -1.22 -8.95
N PHE A 129 -3.96 -0.92 -7.71
CA PHE A 129 -4.81 -1.15 -6.55
C PHE A 129 -4.86 0.06 -5.60
N ALA A 130 -5.91 0.16 -4.78
CA ALA A 130 -6.03 1.21 -3.77
C ALA A 130 -6.86 0.78 -2.55
N TYR A 131 -6.37 1.10 -1.36
CA TYR A 131 -7.17 0.99 -0.13
C TYR A 131 -6.74 2.04 0.88
N ALA A 132 -7.54 3.09 0.99
CA ALA A 132 -7.24 4.24 1.83
C ALA A 132 -7.59 4.00 3.29
N GLU A 133 -7.04 4.84 4.15
CA GLU A 133 -7.49 4.97 5.54
C GLU A 133 -8.47 6.13 5.70
N SER A 134 -9.32 6.00 6.73
CA SER A 134 -10.14 7.09 7.23
C SER A 134 -10.13 7.04 8.75
N GLY A 135 -9.62 8.11 9.36
CA GLY A 135 -9.28 8.18 10.76
C GLY A 135 -7.92 8.85 10.91
N HIS A 136 -7.56 9.18 12.14
CA HIS A 136 -6.25 9.77 12.41
C HIS A 136 -5.64 9.10 13.64
N PHE A 137 -4.33 8.87 13.58
CA PHE A 137 -3.58 8.33 14.71
C PHE A 137 -3.35 9.43 15.74
N VAL A 138 -3.81 9.21 16.98
CA VAL A 138 -3.49 10.05 18.13
C VAL A 138 -2.77 9.17 19.15
N PRO A 139 -1.43 9.21 19.24
CA PRO A 139 -0.67 8.32 20.11
C PRO A 139 -1.27 8.24 21.52
N PRO A 140 -1.50 7.03 22.09
CA PRO A 140 -1.09 5.71 21.58
C PRO A 140 -2.15 4.99 20.72
N ASN A 141 -3.29 5.62 20.40
CA ASN A 141 -4.45 4.94 19.81
C ASN A 141 -4.85 5.53 18.45
N TRP A 142 -5.41 4.70 17.58
CA TRP A 142 -6.20 5.21 16.47
C TRP A 142 -7.50 5.82 17.00
N LYS A 143 -7.80 7.05 16.56
CA LYS A 143 -9.11 7.65 16.78
C LYS A 143 -9.97 7.45 15.54
N PHE A 144 -11.06 6.73 15.76
CA PHE A 144 -12.12 6.46 14.80
C PHE A 144 -13.25 7.50 14.90
N GLU A 145 -12.88 8.74 15.19
CA GLU A 145 -13.77 9.91 15.08
C GLU A 145 -13.75 10.32 13.59
N ASP A 146 -14.92 10.61 13.01
CA ASP A 146 -15.06 11.01 11.60
C ASP A 146 -14.63 9.96 10.54
N ILE A 147 -14.85 8.66 10.80
CA ILE A 147 -14.76 7.63 9.75
C ILE A 147 -15.76 7.98 8.64
N ILE A 148 -15.25 8.05 7.41
CA ILE A 148 -16.07 8.26 6.21
C ILE A 148 -17.16 7.19 6.12
N ALA A 149 -18.40 7.61 5.81
CA ALA A 149 -19.50 6.67 5.68
C ALA A 149 -19.25 5.72 4.48
N PRO A 150 -19.70 4.45 4.55
CA PRO A 150 -19.49 3.48 3.47
C PRO A 150 -19.89 3.94 2.05
N LEU A 151 -21.01 4.66 1.93
CA LEU A 151 -21.47 5.19 0.64
C LEU A 151 -20.61 6.35 0.13
N ASP A 152 -20.07 7.17 1.03
CA ASP A 152 -19.16 8.25 0.66
C ASP A 152 -17.81 7.67 0.22
N TYR A 153 -17.33 6.62 0.91
CA TYR A 153 -16.12 5.88 0.50
C TYR A 153 -16.25 5.26 -0.89
N LEU A 154 -17.41 4.66 -1.20
CA LEU A 154 -17.72 4.17 -2.55
C LEU A 154 -17.60 5.27 -3.61
N GLY A 155 -17.94 6.52 -3.28
CA GLY A 155 -17.76 7.67 -4.16
C GLY A 155 -16.30 7.90 -4.56
N TYR A 156 -15.38 7.85 -3.58
CA TYR A 156 -13.94 7.92 -3.83
C TYR A 156 -13.43 6.73 -4.62
N VAL A 157 -13.86 5.51 -4.25
CA VAL A 157 -13.45 4.28 -4.93
C VAL A 157 -13.82 4.32 -6.42
N ARG A 158 -15.01 4.83 -6.77
CA ARG A 158 -15.41 5.00 -8.18
C ARG A 158 -14.47 5.94 -8.95
N GLN A 159 -14.04 7.04 -8.32
CA GLN A 159 -13.06 7.95 -8.94
C GLN A 159 -11.71 7.25 -9.15
N TRP A 160 -11.26 6.44 -8.20
CA TRP A 160 -10.02 5.67 -8.36
C TRP A 160 -10.12 4.65 -9.50
N MET A 161 -11.28 4.01 -9.67
CA MET A 161 -11.51 3.10 -10.79
C MET A 161 -11.48 3.83 -12.15
N GLU A 162 -11.97 5.07 -12.22
CA GLU A 162 -11.82 5.92 -13.42
C GLU A 162 -10.36 6.26 -13.73
N GLN A 163 -9.48 6.25 -12.72
CA GLN A 163 -8.02 6.39 -12.86
C GLN A 163 -7.32 5.07 -13.24
N GLY A 164 -8.07 3.98 -13.46
CA GLY A 164 -7.51 2.68 -13.84
C GLY A 164 -7.25 1.72 -12.68
N VAL A 165 -7.66 2.05 -11.45
CA VAL A 165 -7.59 1.11 -10.32
C VAL A 165 -8.53 -0.07 -10.53
N GLN A 166 -8.01 -1.28 -10.37
CA GLN A 166 -8.74 -2.53 -10.62
C GLN A 166 -9.02 -3.29 -9.32
N ILE A 167 -8.23 -3.06 -8.27
CA ILE A 167 -8.37 -3.71 -6.98
C ILE A 167 -8.55 -2.68 -5.90
N VAL A 168 -9.63 -2.82 -5.12
CA VAL A 168 -10.03 -1.83 -4.12
C VAL A 168 -10.31 -2.51 -2.78
N GLY A 169 -9.99 -1.82 -1.70
CA GLY A 169 -10.19 -2.33 -0.35
C GLY A 169 -10.35 -1.19 0.67
N GLY A 170 -10.09 -1.49 1.94
CA GLY A 170 -10.07 -0.51 3.01
C GLY A 170 -8.90 -0.76 3.97
N CYS A 171 -8.37 0.31 4.55
CA CYS A 171 -7.25 0.28 5.48
C CYS A 171 -7.71 0.68 6.91
N CYS A 172 -6.87 1.41 7.65
CA CYS A 172 -7.19 1.92 8.98
C CYS A 172 -8.53 2.66 9.00
N GLY A 173 -9.41 2.25 9.92
CA GLY A 173 -10.75 2.82 10.12
C GLY A 173 -11.80 2.40 9.09
N MET A 174 -11.47 1.52 8.15
CA MET A 174 -12.46 0.87 7.29
C MET A 174 -12.93 -0.45 7.89
N GLY A 175 -14.25 -0.68 7.86
CA GLY A 175 -14.89 -1.86 8.42
C GLY A 175 -15.56 -2.76 7.38
N PRO A 176 -16.10 -3.92 7.81
CA PRO A 176 -16.85 -4.83 6.93
C PRO A 176 -18.04 -4.18 6.22
N GLU A 177 -18.63 -3.14 6.80
CA GLU A 177 -19.68 -2.33 6.19
C GLU A 177 -19.21 -1.57 4.94
N HIS A 178 -17.99 -1.04 4.94
CA HIS A 178 -17.38 -0.42 3.76
C HIS A 178 -17.20 -1.47 2.66
N ILE A 179 -16.58 -2.61 3.01
CA ILE A 179 -16.33 -3.70 2.05
C ILE A 179 -17.63 -4.24 1.46
N ARG A 180 -18.68 -4.40 2.28
CA ARG A 180 -20.00 -4.83 1.81
C ARG A 180 -20.60 -3.84 0.82
N VAL A 181 -20.54 -2.53 1.09
CA VAL A 181 -21.03 -1.51 0.16
C VAL A 181 -20.24 -1.57 -1.15
N LEU A 182 -18.91 -1.72 -1.12
CA LEU A 182 -18.12 -1.90 -2.34
C LEU A 182 -18.56 -3.15 -3.11
N ASN A 183 -18.66 -4.29 -2.44
CA ASN A 183 -19.03 -5.55 -3.05
C ASN A 183 -20.45 -5.55 -3.65
N GLU A 184 -21.40 -4.85 -3.03
CA GLU A 184 -22.77 -4.74 -3.53
C GLU A 184 -22.93 -3.76 -4.71
N ASN A 185 -22.00 -2.81 -4.88
CA ASN A 185 -22.16 -1.68 -5.82
C ASN A 185 -21.12 -1.64 -6.95
N LEU A 186 -20.09 -2.48 -6.92
CA LEU A 186 -19.07 -2.58 -7.96
C LEU A 186 -19.30 -3.85 -8.79
N ALA A 187 -18.96 -3.77 -10.09
CA ALA A 187 -19.16 -4.88 -11.02
C ALA A 187 -18.25 -6.08 -10.70
N VAL A 188 -18.62 -7.25 -11.22
CA VAL A 188 -17.89 -8.50 -11.03
C VAL A 188 -16.48 -8.41 -11.63
N TRP A 189 -15.51 -8.87 -10.84
CA TRP A 189 -14.08 -8.84 -11.08
C TRP A 189 -13.64 -9.51 -12.40
N ASP A 190 -12.54 -9.02 -12.97
CA ASP A 190 -11.86 -9.68 -14.09
C ASP A 190 -11.05 -10.87 -13.55
N GLU A 191 -11.59 -12.08 -13.73
CA GLU A 191 -10.91 -13.33 -13.35
C GLU A 191 -9.56 -13.53 -14.04
N ALA A 192 -9.40 -13.09 -15.28
CA ALA A 192 -8.15 -13.25 -16.02
C ALA A 192 -7.05 -12.35 -15.42
N LEU A 193 -7.42 -11.15 -14.98
CA LEU A 193 -6.54 -10.27 -14.22
C LEU A 193 -6.14 -10.91 -12.90
N LEU A 194 -7.10 -11.40 -12.11
CA LEU A 194 -6.82 -11.99 -10.80
C LEU A 194 -5.85 -13.17 -10.90
N ARG A 195 -6.03 -14.06 -11.89
CA ARG A 195 -5.10 -15.19 -12.13
C ARG A 195 -3.68 -14.78 -12.48
N ARG A 196 -3.46 -13.56 -12.97
CA ARG A 196 -2.12 -13.02 -13.24
C ARG A 196 -1.49 -12.40 -12.00
N LEU A 197 -2.30 -12.00 -11.02
CA LEU A 197 -1.89 -11.24 -9.86
C LEU A 197 -1.73 -12.08 -8.59
N VAL A 198 -2.10 -13.36 -8.64
CA VAL A 198 -1.83 -14.37 -7.61
C VAL A 198 -1.17 -15.59 -8.23
N ARG A 199 -0.46 -16.38 -7.43
CA ARG A 199 0.19 -17.62 -7.87
C ARG A 199 -0.83 -18.53 -8.58
N ALA A 200 -0.48 -19.03 -9.76
CA ALA A 200 -1.37 -19.89 -10.55
C ALA A 200 -1.72 -21.19 -9.79
N GLY A 201 -3.01 -21.37 -9.47
CA GLY A 201 -3.49 -22.54 -8.72
C GLY A 201 -4.99 -22.55 -8.40
N ILE A 202 -5.68 -21.40 -8.46
CA ILE A 202 -7.11 -21.29 -8.11
C ILE A 202 -7.97 -20.95 -9.34
N VAL A 203 -9.08 -21.67 -9.44
CA VAL A 203 -10.31 -21.26 -10.14
C VAL A 203 -11.12 -20.51 -9.09
N LEU A 204 -11.29 -19.19 -9.27
CA LEU A 204 -12.15 -18.37 -8.42
C LEU A 204 -13.62 -18.75 -8.63
#